data_AF-A0A6B2SYD3-F1
#
_entry.id   AF-A0A6B2SYD3-F1
#
_cell.length_a   1.000
_cell.length_b   1.000
_cell.length_c   1.000
_cell.angle_alpha   90.00
_cell.angle_beta   90.00
_cell.angle_gamma   90.00
#
_symmetry.space_group_name_H-M   'P 1'
#
loop_
_entity.id
_entity.type
_entity.pdbx_description
1 polymer ?
#
loop_
_entity_poly.entity_id
_entity_poly.type
_entity_poly.pdbx_seq_one_letter_code
_entity_poly.pdbx_strand_id
1 'polypeptide(L)' 'MSHESHNQAFQQARWHSESGAPVPRRVVVADDRTRAADAHRLACEGTALLWRGDFHGARQLLGALGRRVDRKAPAP' A
#
# COMPACT_ATOMS: atom_id res chain seq x y z
N MET A 1 -6.66 -19.56 30.60
CA MET A 1 -6.27 -18.15 30.80
C MET A 1 -5.08 -17.86 29.92
N SER A 2 -5.30 -17.28 28.74
CA SER A 2 -4.30 -16.53 27.97
C SER A 2 -5.10 -15.59 27.06
N HIS A 3 -5.55 -14.47 27.61
CA HIS A 3 -5.96 -13.33 26.79
C HIS A 3 -4.66 -12.71 26.27
N GLU A 4 -4.20 -13.18 25.13
CA GLU A 4 -3.27 -12.44 24.30
C GLU A 4 -4.02 -11.20 23.80
N SER A 5 -4.02 -10.17 24.64
CA SER A 5 -4.38 -8.82 24.24
C SER A 5 -3.50 -8.47 23.06
N HIS A 6 -4.07 -8.50 21.85
CA HIS A 6 -3.49 -7.89 20.67
C HIS A 6 -3.29 -6.41 20.98
N ASN A 7 -2.17 -6.09 21.62
CA ASN A 7 -1.66 -4.75 21.76
C ASN A 7 -1.43 -4.27 20.32
N GLN A 8 -2.41 -3.59 19.73
CA GLN A 8 -2.23 -2.87 18.49
C GLN A 8 -1.26 -1.72 18.78
N ALA A 9 0.03 -2.06 18.84
CA ALA A 9 1.10 -1.11 18.98
C ALA A 9 0.97 -0.13 17.80
N PHE A 10 0.91 1.16 18.10
CA PHE A 10 0.96 2.19 17.09
C PHE A 10 2.33 2.11 16.40
N GLN A 11 2.38 1.45 15.24
CA GLN A 11 3.58 1.35 14.44
C GLN A 11 3.74 2.63 13.63
N GLN A 12 4.82 3.37 13.91
CA GLN A 12 5.23 4.53 13.15
C GLN A 12 6.41 4.10 12.26
N ALA A 13 6.31 4.38 10.97
CA ALA A 13 7.39 4.17 10.01
C ALA A 13 7.80 5.51 9.42
N ARG A 14 9.10 5.74 9.27
CA ARG A 14 9.60 6.92 8.57
C ARG A 14 9.31 6.75 7.07
N TRP A 15 8.75 7.78 6.45
CA TRP A 15 8.57 7.79 5.00
C TRP A 15 9.93 7.62 4.31
N HIS A 16 10.04 6.59 3.48
CA HIS A 16 11.21 6.35 2.65
C HIS A 16 10.73 6.20 1.21
N SER A 17 11.07 7.17 0.36
CA SER A 17 10.82 7.12 -1.07
C SER A 17 12.16 7.06 -1.80
N GLU A 18 12.40 5.98 -2.51
CA GLU A 18 13.58 5.81 -3.35
C GLU A 18 13.64 6.88 -4.46
N SER A 19 12.49 7.27 -5.00
CA SER A 19 12.37 8.27 -6.07
C SER A 19 12.36 9.73 -5.56
N GLY A 20 12.56 9.95 -4.25
CA GLY A 20 12.52 11.29 -3.66
C GLY A 20 11.12 11.93 -3.63
N ALA A 21 10.05 11.13 -3.72
CA ALA A 21 8.69 11.66 -3.71
C ALA A 21 8.41 12.36 -2.36
N PRO A 22 7.78 13.55 -2.38
CA PRO A 22 7.45 14.29 -1.17
C PRO A 22 6.55 13.45 -0.26
N VAL A 23 6.63 13.69 1.04
CA VAL A 23 5.79 12.96 2.00
C VAL A 23 4.31 13.18 1.62
N PRO A 24 3.55 12.11 1.38
CA PRO A 24 2.16 12.21 0.99
C PRO A 24 1.38 12.93 2.08
N ARG A 25 0.56 13.91 1.68
CA ARG A 25 -0.34 14.61 2.62
C ARG A 25 -1.42 13.69 3.18
N ARG A 26 -1.69 12.58 2.49
CA ARG A 26 -2.69 11.58 2.86
C ARG A 26 -2.08 10.20 2.73
N VAL A 27 -2.14 9.45 3.84
CA VAL A 27 -1.78 8.04 3.91
C VAL A 27 -3.05 7.27 4.27
N VAL A 28 -3.40 6.28 3.46
CA VAL A 28 -4.54 5.39 3.70
C VAL A 28 -4.01 4.02 4.06
N VAL A 29 -4.60 3.38 5.07
CA VAL A 29 -4.26 2.01 5.43
C VAL A 29 -4.90 1.07 4.40
N ALA A 30 -4.06 0.25 3.76
CA ALA A 30 -4.47 -0.83 2.90
C ALA A 30 -4.33 -2.17 3.65
N ASP A 31 -5.29 -3.06 3.45
CA ASP A 31 -5.31 -4.42 4.00
C ASP A 31 -5.70 -5.43 2.90
N ASP A 32 -5.87 -6.72 3.23
CA ASP A 32 -6.25 -7.77 2.28
C ASP A 32 -7.58 -7.51 1.54
N ARG A 33 -8.44 -6.66 2.10
CA ARG A 33 -9.71 -6.25 1.49
C ARG A 33 -9.53 -5.07 0.54
N THR A 34 -8.37 -4.42 0.54
CA THR A 34 -8.08 -3.29 -0.34
C THR A 34 -7.85 -3.78 -1.75
N ARG A 35 -8.77 -3.43 -2.65
CA ARG A 35 -8.68 -3.83 -4.05
C ARG A 35 -7.51 -3.12 -4.72
N ALA A 36 -6.78 -3.87 -5.53
CA ALA A 36 -5.67 -3.32 -6.32
C ALA A 36 -6.08 -2.19 -7.28
N ALA A 37 -7.34 -2.12 -7.72
CA ALA A 37 -7.84 -1.00 -8.51
C ALA A 37 -7.97 0.30 -7.68
N ASP A 38 -8.47 0.21 -6.45
CA ASP A 38 -8.60 1.34 -5.55
C ASP A 38 -7.23 1.82 -5.07
N ALA A 39 -6.35 0.88 -4.72
CA ALA A 39 -4.95 1.19 -4.41
C ALA A 39 -4.24 1.88 -5.59
N HIS A 40 -4.46 1.40 -6.81
CA HIS A 40 -3.87 2.04 -8.01
C HIS A 40 -4.39 3.46 -8.20
N ARG A 41 -5.70 3.67 -8.05
CA ARG A 41 -6.31 4.99 -8.17
C ARG A 41 -5.79 5.96 -7.10
N LEU A 42 -5.73 5.52 -5.85
CA LEU A 42 -5.20 6.31 -4.74
C LEU A 42 -3.73 6.69 -4.97
N ALA A 43 -2.92 5.74 -5.44
CA ALA A 43 -1.54 6.01 -5.82
C ALA A 43 -1.45 7.05 -6.96
N CYS A 44 -2.29 6.95 -8.00
CA CYS A 44 -2.35 7.93 -9.08
C CYS A 44 -2.84 9.32 -8.60
N GLU A 45 -3.69 9.39 -7.58
CA GLU A 45 -4.16 10.64 -6.97
C GLU A 45 -3.10 11.27 -6.03
N GLY A 46 -1.95 10.62 -5.83
CA GLY A 46 -0.89 11.09 -4.92
C GLY A 46 -1.11 10.71 -3.45
N THR A 47 -1.96 9.72 -3.19
CA THR A 47 -2.18 9.16 -1.86
C THR A 47 -1.25 7.97 -1.63
N ALA A 48 -0.53 7.96 -0.50
CA ALA A 48 0.22 6.77 -0.12
C ALA A 48 -0.66 5.71 0.53
N LEU A 49 -0.31 4.46 0.27
CA LEU A 49 -0.95 3.31 0.88
C LEU A 49 0.01 2.67 1.87
N LEU A 50 -0.42 2.56 3.13
CA LEU A 50 0.29 1.83 4.16
C LEU A 50 -0.33 0.44 4.26
N TRP A 51 0.40 -0.60 3.84
CA TRP A 51 -0.07 -1.97 4.00
C TRP A 51 -0.06 -2.39 5.48
N ARG A 52 -1.17 -2.95 5.95
CA ARG A 52 -1.35 -3.49 7.28
C ARG A 52 -1.83 -4.94 7.15
N GLY A 53 -0.93 -5.87 7.38
CA GLY A 53 -1.18 -7.30 7.21
C GLY A 53 0.13 -8.05 6.96
N ASP A 54 0.02 -9.19 6.32
CA ASP A 54 1.15 -10.04 5.98
C ASP A 54 1.87 -9.57 4.70
N PHE A 55 3.16 -9.93 4.59
CA PHE A 55 3.98 -9.59 3.42
C PHE A 55 3.48 -10.24 2.12
N HIS A 56 2.81 -11.38 2.22
CA HIS A 56 2.35 -12.13 1.05
C HIS A 56 1.18 -11.40 0.35
N GLY A 57 0.20 -10.88 1.12
CA GLY A 57 -0.85 -10.01 0.62
C GLY A 57 -0.30 -8.71 0.02
N ALA A 58 0.69 -8.09 0.67
CA ALA A 58 1.35 -6.89 0.13
C ALA A 58 2.00 -7.15 -1.23
N ARG A 59 2.72 -8.27 -1.39
CA ARG A 59 3.35 -8.66 -2.66
C ARG A 59 2.33 -8.94 -3.76
N GLN A 60 1.21 -9.59 -3.43
CA GLN A 60 0.12 -9.78 -4.39
C GLN A 60 -0.46 -8.45 -4.85
N LEU A 61 -0.70 -7.51 -3.92
CA LEU A 61 -1.16 -6.16 -4.25
C LEU A 61 -0.16 -5.47 -5.18
N LEU A 62 1.14 -5.47 -4.85
CA LEU A 62 2.19 -4.89 -5.67
C LEU A 62 2.26 -5.52 -7.07
N GLY A 63 2.16 -6.85 -7.18
CA GLY A 63 2.11 -7.52 -8.48
C GLY A 63 0.86 -7.16 -9.29
N ALA A 64 -0.29 -7.02 -8.63
CA ALA A 64 -1.54 -6.60 -9.26
C ALA A 64 -1.54 -5.11 -9.67
N LEU A 65 -0.78 -4.27 -8.98
CA LEU A 65 -0.52 -2.87 -9.34
C LEU A 65 0.42 -2.79 -10.54
N GLY A 66 1.54 -3.51 -10.53
CA GLY A 66 2.50 -3.53 -11.64
C GLY A 66 1.86 -3.93 -12.98
N ARG A 67 1.05 -4.99 -12.99
CA ARG A 67 0.29 -5.40 -14.18
C ARG A 67 -0.68 -4.33 -14.69
N ARG A 68 -1.23 -3.48 -13.81
CA ARG A 68 -2.17 -2.42 -14.20
C ARG A 68 -1.47 -1.20 -14.75
N VAL A 69 -0.32 -0.82 -14.17
CA VAL A 69 0.53 0.26 -14.69
C VAL A 69 1.02 -0.11 -16.09
N ASP A 70 1.52 -1.34 -16.26
CA ASP A 70 1.98 -1.89 -17.53
C ASP A 70 0.86 -1.88 -18.59
N ARG A 71 -0.33 -2.38 -18.24
CA ARG A 71 -1.50 -2.40 -19.16
C ARG A 71 -1.98 -1.00 -19.58
N LYS A 72 -1.68 0.05 -18.80
CA LYS A 72 -2.10 1.44 -19.10
C LYS A 72 -1.03 2.23 -19.84
N ALA A 73 0.21 1.75 -19.89
CA ALA A 73 1.21 2.30 -20.79
C ALA A 73 0.87 1.86 -22.23
N PRO A 74 0.58 2.78 -23.17
CA PRO A 74 0.57 2.40 -24.58
C PRO A 74 1.99 1.94 -24.93
N ALA A 75 2.10 0.76 -25.55
CA ALA A 75 3.37 0.25 -26.06
C ALA A 75 4.00 1.30 -27.00
N PRO A 76 5.35 1.46 -26.99
CA PRO A 76 6.04 2.35 -27.92
C PRO A 76 5.92 1.90 -29.37
#